data_AF-A0A9W7FGQ8-F1
#
_entry.id   AF-A0A9W7FGQ8-F1
#
_cell.length_a   1.000
_cell.length_b   1.000
_cell.length_c   1.000
_cell.angle_alpha   90.00
_cell.angle_beta   90.00
_cell.angle_gamma   90.00
#
_symmetry.space_group_name_H-M   'P 1'
#
loop_
_entity.id
_entity.type
_entity.pdbx_description
1 polymer ?
#
loop_
_entity_poly.entity_id
_entity_poly.type
_entity_poly.pdbx_seq_one_letter_code
_entity_poly.pdbx_strand_id
1 'polypeptide(L)'
;MNLEDLYVEIGWPLYKKYGHAYDAFKLTLAPGENTEDPFADISMSADVKADLLQYIKRRLAPQPIKVRADIEVSCFTYEGIDAIKESLLAGVDVGTNSVPAADIKIKLIAPPIYVMSTMTLDKDKGIELLNKAIQKISEMIVGKGGKMEVKMAAKAVSIREETELQAMMDRLAAENAEVDGDEPEEE
;
A
#
# COMPACT_ATOMS: atom_id res chain seq x y z
N MET A 1 5.61 -30.27 -27.10
CA MET A 1 4.28 -29.71 -27.44
C MET A 1 4.51 -28.44 -28.22
N ASN A 2 3.92 -28.30 -29.40
CA ASN A 2 4.00 -27.04 -30.13
C ASN A 2 3.05 -26.02 -29.49
N LEU A 3 3.35 -24.74 -29.68
CA LEU A 3 2.55 -23.63 -29.15
C LEU A 3 1.09 -23.71 -29.67
N GLU A 4 0.93 -24.09 -30.94
CA GLU A 4 -0.37 -24.18 -31.60
C GLU A 4 -1.27 -25.23 -30.95
N ASP A 5 -0.73 -26.41 -30.64
CA ASP A 5 -1.47 -27.48 -29.95
C ASP A 5 -2.02 -27.00 -28.59
N LEU A 6 -1.22 -26.21 -27.88
CA LEU A 6 -1.58 -25.67 -26.57
C LEU A 6 -2.69 -24.59 -26.67
N TYR A 7 -2.71 -23.80 -27.75
CA TYR A 7 -3.79 -22.85 -28.01
C TYR A 7 -5.10 -23.55 -28.41
N VAL A 8 -5.02 -24.65 -29.15
CA VAL A 8 -6.19 -25.46 -29.54
C VAL A 8 -6.80 -26.16 -28.34
N GLU A 9 -5.97 -26.75 -27.47
CA GLU A 9 -6.43 -27.48 -26.28
C GLU A 9 -6.89 -26.57 -25.14
N ILE A 10 -6.22 -25.42 -24.93
CA ILE A 10 -6.45 -24.58 -23.74
C ILE A 10 -7.09 -23.24 -24.13
N GLY A 11 -6.52 -22.55 -25.10
CA GLY A 11 -6.96 -21.22 -25.50
C GLY A 11 -8.39 -21.21 -26.03
N TRP A 12 -8.69 -22.01 -27.05
CA TRP A 12 -9.99 -21.97 -27.73
C TRP A 12 -11.18 -22.35 -26.84
N PRO A 13 -11.11 -23.37 -25.96
CA PRO A 13 -12.18 -23.67 -25.01
C PRO A 13 -12.44 -22.54 -24.02
N LEU A 14 -11.37 -21.89 -23.50
CA LEU A 14 -11.49 -20.75 -22.59
C LEU A 14 -12.13 -19.54 -23.27
N TYR A 15 -11.75 -19.25 -24.53
CA TYR A 15 -12.36 -18.20 -25.33
C TYR A 15 -13.84 -18.47 -25.63
N LYS A 16 -14.24 -19.73 -25.88
CA LYS A 16 -15.64 -20.08 -26.11
C LYS A 16 -16.50 -20.01 -24.85
N LYS A 17 -15.96 -20.39 -23.68
CA LYS A 17 -16.71 -20.44 -22.41
C LYS A 17 -16.85 -19.06 -21.75
N TYR A 18 -15.80 -18.23 -21.81
CA TYR A 18 -15.75 -16.94 -21.09
C TYR A 18 -15.65 -15.71 -22.01
N GLY A 19 -15.68 -15.89 -23.34
CA GLY A 19 -15.48 -14.82 -24.32
C GLY A 19 -14.02 -14.41 -24.48
N HIS A 20 -13.31 -14.20 -23.36
CA HIS A 20 -11.87 -13.95 -23.33
C HIS A 20 -11.17 -14.85 -22.31
N ALA A 21 -10.05 -15.48 -22.71
CA ALA A 21 -9.23 -16.29 -21.81
C ALA A 21 -8.70 -15.49 -20.60
N TYR A 22 -8.58 -14.16 -20.73
CA TYR A 22 -8.15 -13.28 -19.65
C TYR A 22 -9.13 -13.25 -18.46
N ASP A 23 -10.43 -13.30 -18.71
CA ASP A 23 -11.43 -13.30 -17.65
C ASP A 23 -11.45 -14.65 -16.91
N ALA A 24 -11.22 -15.74 -17.63
CA ALA A 24 -11.00 -17.05 -17.01
C ALA A 24 -9.74 -17.09 -16.12
N PHE A 25 -8.65 -16.43 -16.54
CA PHE A 25 -7.43 -16.34 -15.72
C PHE A 25 -7.63 -15.48 -14.46
N LYS A 26 -8.42 -14.40 -14.53
CA LYS A 26 -8.79 -13.61 -13.34
C LYS A 26 -9.59 -14.43 -12.34
N LEU A 27 -10.52 -15.25 -12.82
CA LEU A 27 -11.33 -16.14 -11.99
C LEU A 27 -10.48 -17.17 -11.23
N THR A 28 -9.40 -17.68 -11.85
CA THR A 28 -8.45 -18.56 -11.14
C THR A 28 -7.59 -17.89 -10.07
N LEU A 29 -7.51 -16.56 -10.06
CA LEU A 29 -6.67 -15.80 -9.14
C LEU A 29 -7.40 -15.29 -7.90
N ALA A 30 -8.70 -15.05 -8.04
CA ALA A 30 -9.58 -14.70 -6.95
C ALA A 30 -10.51 -15.89 -6.71
N PRO A 31 -10.10 -16.91 -5.93
CA PRO A 31 -11.02 -17.97 -5.53
C PRO A 31 -12.04 -17.34 -4.58
N GLY A 32 -13.15 -16.84 -5.15
CA GLY A 32 -14.41 -16.79 -4.42
C GLY A 32 -14.82 -18.21 -4.10
N GLU A 33 -15.48 -18.43 -2.97
CA GLU A 33 -15.93 -19.73 -2.43
C GLU A 33 -16.65 -20.66 -3.41
N ASN A 34 -17.03 -20.20 -4.62
CA ASN A 34 -17.85 -20.92 -5.61
C ASN A 34 -17.30 -20.86 -7.06
N THR A 35 -16.01 -20.64 -7.29
CA THR A 35 -15.48 -20.61 -8.67
C THR A 35 -14.95 -21.98 -9.07
N GLU A 36 -15.71 -22.71 -9.89
CA GLU A 36 -15.27 -23.93 -10.55
C GLU A 36 -13.93 -23.69 -11.28
N ASP A 37 -12.97 -24.60 -11.11
CA ASP A 37 -11.71 -24.57 -11.85
C ASP A 37 -12.02 -24.50 -13.36
N PRO A 38 -11.73 -23.39 -14.06
CA PRO A 38 -12.02 -23.26 -15.49
C PRO A 38 -11.18 -24.22 -16.34
N PHE A 39 -10.18 -24.85 -15.72
CA PHE A 39 -9.32 -25.88 -16.28
C PHE A 39 -9.76 -27.31 -15.91
N ALA A 40 -10.88 -27.50 -15.20
CA ALA A 40 -11.35 -28.84 -14.79
C ALA A 40 -11.85 -29.66 -16.00
N ASP A 41 -12.43 -29.00 -17.00
CA ASP A 41 -12.97 -29.63 -18.21
C ASP A 41 -11.89 -29.92 -19.27
N ILE A 42 -10.63 -29.51 -19.05
CA ILE A 42 -9.56 -29.57 -20.05
C ILE A 42 -8.54 -30.64 -19.64
N SER A 43 -8.43 -31.71 -20.43
CA SER A 43 -7.44 -32.77 -20.21
C SER A 43 -6.05 -32.29 -20.61
N MET A 44 -5.28 -31.76 -19.67
CA MET A 44 -3.89 -31.36 -19.88
C MET A 44 -2.94 -32.11 -18.94
N SER A 45 -1.67 -32.22 -19.34
CA SER A 45 -0.61 -32.76 -18.49
C SER A 45 -0.47 -31.93 -17.21
N ALA A 46 -0.43 -32.60 -16.06
CA ALA A 46 -0.41 -31.94 -14.74
C ALA A 46 0.75 -30.93 -14.58
N ASP A 47 1.90 -31.21 -15.20
CA ASP A 47 3.08 -30.32 -15.18
C ASP A 47 2.80 -28.99 -15.89
N VAL A 48 2.13 -29.03 -17.04
CA VAL A 48 1.76 -27.83 -17.81
C VAL A 48 0.72 -27.00 -17.06
N LYS A 49 -0.25 -27.65 -16.40
CA LYS A 49 -1.25 -26.97 -15.56
C LYS A 49 -0.58 -26.23 -14.40
N ALA A 50 0.38 -26.87 -13.72
CA ALA A 50 1.11 -26.29 -12.60
C ALA A 50 1.95 -25.07 -13.03
N ASP A 51 2.71 -25.21 -14.12
CA ASP A 51 3.50 -24.10 -14.68
C ASP A 51 2.62 -22.94 -15.14
N LEU A 52 1.51 -23.24 -15.84
CA LEU A 52 0.57 -22.21 -16.29
C LEU A 52 -0.06 -21.46 -15.10
N LEU A 53 -0.50 -22.17 -14.06
CA LEU A 53 -1.01 -21.58 -12.83
C LEU A 53 0.04 -20.71 -12.14
N GLN A 54 1.30 -21.15 -12.09
CA GLN A 54 2.40 -20.37 -11.53
C GLN A 54 2.64 -19.10 -12.35
N TYR A 55 2.59 -19.18 -13.68
CA TYR A 55 2.72 -18.03 -14.57
C TYR A 55 1.55 -17.06 -14.44
N ILE A 56 0.32 -17.55 -14.36
CA ILE A 56 -0.90 -16.75 -14.15
C ILE A 56 -0.81 -16.03 -12.81
N LYS A 57 -0.48 -16.75 -11.72
CA LYS A 57 -0.24 -16.14 -10.40
C LYS A 57 0.84 -15.08 -10.46
N ARG A 58 1.97 -15.32 -11.12
CA ARG A 58 3.05 -14.33 -11.19
C ARG A 58 2.69 -13.09 -12.02
N ARG A 59 1.94 -13.25 -13.12
CA ARG A 59 1.65 -12.15 -14.07
C ARG A 59 0.36 -11.38 -13.77
N LEU A 60 -0.66 -12.04 -13.23
CA LEU A 60 -1.95 -11.43 -12.96
C LEU A 60 -2.24 -11.29 -11.44
N ALA A 61 -1.34 -11.72 -10.54
CA ALA A 61 -1.51 -11.40 -9.13
C ALA A 61 -1.65 -9.88 -8.96
N PRO A 62 -2.63 -9.43 -8.16
CA PRO A 62 -2.77 -8.02 -7.84
C PRO A 62 -1.47 -7.54 -7.21
N GLN A 63 -0.82 -6.58 -7.87
CA GLN A 63 0.37 -5.97 -7.34
C GLN A 63 -0.04 -5.17 -6.09
N PRO A 64 0.71 -5.27 -4.98
CA PRO A 64 0.42 -4.50 -3.79
C PRO A 64 0.47 -3.00 -4.14
N ILE A 65 -0.61 -2.30 -3.82
CA ILE A 65 -0.78 -0.89 -4.03
C ILE A 65 -0.33 -0.18 -2.75
N LYS A 66 0.49 0.84 -2.90
CA LYS A 66 0.88 1.71 -1.80
C LYS A 66 -0.20 2.78 -1.62
N VAL A 67 -0.74 2.90 -0.41
CA VAL A 67 -1.69 3.94 -0.04
C VAL A 67 -1.01 4.89 0.93
N ARG A 68 -1.21 6.18 0.73
CA ARG A 68 -0.57 7.26 1.48
C ARG A 68 -1.60 8.24 1.98
N ALA A 69 -1.36 8.80 3.16
CA ALA A 69 -2.00 10.02 3.62
C ALA A 69 -0.95 10.96 4.26
N ASP A 70 -1.22 12.26 4.20
CA ASP A 70 -0.39 13.28 4.86
C ASP A 70 -1.21 13.94 5.97
N ILE A 71 -0.65 13.92 7.17
CA ILE A 71 -1.26 14.51 8.36
C ILE A 71 -0.34 15.57 8.95
N GLU A 72 -0.93 16.66 9.38
CA GLU A 72 -0.30 17.69 10.17
C GLU A 72 -0.70 17.46 11.62
N VAL A 73 0.28 17.25 12.51
CA VAL A 73 0.03 17.04 13.95
C VAL A 73 0.76 18.10 14.72
N SER A 74 0.02 18.87 15.51
CA SER A 74 0.53 19.95 16.34
C SER A 74 0.05 19.78 17.78
N CYS A 75 0.94 19.96 18.75
CA CYS A 75 0.58 19.93 20.16
C CYS A 75 1.41 20.96 20.92
N PHE A 76 0.74 21.92 21.55
CA PHE A 76 1.40 23.05 22.26
C PHE A 76 1.41 22.88 23.78
N THR A 77 1.00 21.71 24.27
CA THR A 77 1.03 21.40 25.70
C THR A 77 2.46 21.05 26.14
N TYR A 78 2.71 21.12 27.45
CA TYR A 78 4.03 20.85 28.04
C TYR A 78 4.57 19.45 27.69
N GLU A 79 3.68 18.47 27.55
CA GLU A 79 3.98 17.09 27.13
C GLU A 79 3.69 16.85 25.64
N GLY A 80 3.72 17.92 24.82
CA GLY A 80 3.25 17.88 23.44
C GLY A 80 3.98 16.88 22.55
N ILE A 81 5.29 16.73 22.73
CA ILE A 81 6.11 15.77 21.96
C ILE A 81 5.73 14.33 22.30
N ASP A 82 5.53 14.02 23.58
CA ASP A 82 5.16 12.67 24.01
C ASP A 82 3.72 12.33 23.62
N ALA A 83 2.82 13.33 23.68
CA ALA A 83 1.47 13.23 23.13
C ALA A 83 1.47 12.87 21.64
N ILE A 84 2.30 13.54 20.83
CA ILE A 84 2.44 13.26 19.39
C ILE A 84 2.97 11.84 19.19
N LYS A 85 4.07 11.47 19.84
CA LYS A 85 4.66 10.12 19.72
C LYS A 85 3.66 9.03 20.06
N GLU A 86 2.96 9.14 21.19
CA GLU A 86 2.01 8.12 21.63
C GLU A 86 0.79 8.04 20.70
N SER A 87 0.29 9.18 20.19
CA SER A 87 -0.80 9.19 19.22
C SER A 87 -0.42 8.50 17.91
N LEU A 88 0.78 8.78 17.37
CA LEU A 88 1.29 8.17 16.15
C LEU A 88 1.51 6.67 16.33
N LEU A 89 2.06 6.24 17.48
CA LEU A 89 2.27 4.82 17.80
C LEU A 89 0.94 4.07 17.87
N ALA A 90 -0.06 4.65 18.55
CA ALA A 90 -1.39 4.08 18.65
C ALA A 90 -2.10 3.96 17.29
N GLY A 91 -1.77 4.83 16.33
CA GLY A 91 -2.22 4.76 14.94
C GLY A 91 -1.56 3.64 14.15
N VAL A 92 -0.25 3.41 14.35
CA VAL A 92 0.47 2.27 13.76
C VAL A 92 -0.11 0.93 14.25
N ASP A 93 -0.42 0.82 15.55
CA ASP A 93 -0.98 -0.40 16.14
C ASP A 93 -2.35 -0.81 15.55
N VAL A 94 -3.15 0.15 15.06
CA VAL A 94 -4.43 -0.17 14.38
C VAL A 94 -4.20 -0.95 13.10
N GLY A 95 -3.13 -0.61 12.36
CA GLY A 95 -2.77 -1.26 11.11
C GLY A 95 -2.33 -2.71 11.32
N THR A 96 -1.47 -2.93 12.31
CA THR A 96 -0.90 -4.25 12.63
C THR A 96 -1.97 -5.25 13.10
N ASN A 97 -2.99 -4.79 13.84
CA ASN A 97 -4.02 -5.68 14.40
C ASN A 97 -5.12 -6.06 13.40
N SER A 98 -5.35 -5.28 12.34
CA SER A 98 -6.51 -5.45 11.46
C SER A 98 -6.21 -6.28 10.21
N VAL A 99 -4.96 -6.25 9.72
CA VAL A 99 -4.53 -7.03 8.55
C VAL A 99 -3.08 -7.49 8.76
N PRO A 100 -2.77 -8.80 8.72
CA PRO A 100 -1.42 -9.34 8.95
C PRO A 100 -0.38 -9.03 7.85
N ALA A 101 -0.59 -7.98 7.06
CA ALA A 101 0.30 -7.53 5.98
C ALA A 101 0.31 -6.00 5.78
N ALA A 102 -0.44 -5.23 6.57
CA ALA A 102 -0.57 -3.78 6.41
C ALA A 102 0.28 -3.04 7.45
N ASP A 103 1.60 -3.08 7.28
CA ASP A 103 2.50 -2.26 8.08
C ASP A 103 2.27 -0.77 7.74
N ILE A 104 1.66 -0.02 8.66
CA ILE A 104 1.59 1.44 8.56
C ILE A 104 2.96 1.99 8.96
N LYS A 105 3.62 2.66 8.01
CA LYS A 105 4.89 3.36 8.23
C LYS A 105 4.63 4.86 8.24
N ILE A 106 4.96 5.50 9.36
CA ILE A 106 4.87 6.96 9.52
C ILE A 106 6.28 7.54 9.47
N LYS A 107 6.51 8.53 8.60
CA LYS A 107 7.76 9.29 8.51
C LYS A 107 7.47 10.78 8.69
N LEU A 108 8.42 11.50 9.29
CA LEU A 108 8.39 12.95 9.35
C LEU A 108 8.91 13.51 8.02
N ILE A 109 8.16 14.44 7.42
CA ILE A 109 8.65 15.22 6.26
C ILE A 109 9.38 16.46 6.76
N ALA A 110 8.64 17.25 7.52
CA ALA A 110 9.05 18.50 8.12
C ALA A 110 8.11 18.73 9.31
N PRO A 111 8.54 19.27 10.45
CA PRO A 111 7.61 19.67 11.49
C PRO A 111 6.63 20.73 10.92
N PRO A 112 5.30 20.63 11.10
CA PRO A 112 4.47 19.61 11.78
C PRO A 112 3.83 18.54 10.87
N ILE A 113 4.34 18.34 9.65
CA ILE A 113 3.84 17.44 8.60
C ILE A 113 4.48 16.04 8.65
N TYR A 114 3.63 15.03 8.78
CA TYR A 114 3.98 13.62 8.77
C TYR A 114 3.31 12.91 7.58
N VAL A 115 4.03 11.97 6.96
CA VAL A 115 3.50 11.07 5.95
C VAL A 115 3.24 9.70 6.56
N MET A 116 2.05 9.16 6.33
CA MET A 116 1.72 7.77 6.62
C MET A 116 1.58 6.99 5.32
N SER A 117 2.18 5.81 5.28
CA SER A 117 2.18 4.93 4.12
C SER A 117 1.86 3.51 4.53
N THR A 118 1.06 2.80 3.75
CA THR A 118 0.75 1.38 3.94
C THR A 118 0.74 0.68 2.59
N MET A 119 1.01 -0.63 2.57
CA MET A 119 0.90 -1.46 1.37
C MET A 119 -0.27 -2.41 1.53
N THR A 120 -1.17 -2.45 0.55
CA THR A 120 -2.37 -3.27 0.56
C THR A 120 -2.60 -3.89 -0.82
N LEU A 121 -3.20 -5.06 -0.88
CA LEU A 121 -3.66 -5.65 -2.14
C LEU A 121 -4.98 -5.01 -2.62
N ASP A 122 -5.73 -4.44 -1.69
CA ASP A 122 -7.06 -3.88 -1.93
C ASP A 122 -7.07 -2.39 -1.57
N LYS A 123 -7.35 -1.55 -2.59
CA LYS A 123 -7.33 -0.10 -2.48
C LYS A 123 -8.32 0.39 -1.43
N ASP A 124 -9.55 -0.14 -1.43
CA ASP A 124 -10.62 0.39 -0.58
C ASP A 124 -10.37 0.02 0.89
N LYS A 125 -9.93 -1.22 1.14
CA LYS A 125 -9.54 -1.66 2.49
C LYS A 125 -8.35 -0.87 3.05
N GLY A 126 -7.37 -0.54 2.21
CA GLY A 126 -6.22 0.26 2.65
C GLY A 126 -6.59 1.71 2.99
N ILE A 127 -7.49 2.32 2.20
CA ILE A 127 -8.01 3.67 2.48
C ILE A 127 -8.81 3.66 3.79
N GLU A 128 -9.66 2.67 4.01
CA GLU A 128 -10.45 2.54 5.24
C GLU A 128 -9.55 2.35 6.48
N LEU A 129 -8.50 1.52 6.36
CA LEU A 129 -7.54 1.27 7.43
C LEU A 129 -6.74 2.52 7.81
N LEU A 130 -6.26 3.28 6.82
CA LEU A 130 -5.59 4.57 7.06
C LEU A 130 -6.55 5.58 7.70
N ASN A 131 -7.80 5.66 7.24
CA ASN A 131 -8.80 6.55 7.84
C ASN A 131 -9.10 6.19 9.30
N LYS A 132 -9.20 4.90 9.63
CA LYS A 132 -9.35 4.44 11.04
C LYS A 132 -8.14 4.83 11.89
N ALA A 133 -6.93 4.68 11.35
CA ALA A 133 -5.71 5.10 12.04
C ALA A 133 -5.70 6.62 12.28
N ILE A 134 -6.03 7.42 11.27
CA ILE A 134 -6.16 8.88 11.37
C ILE A 134 -7.19 9.27 12.44
N GLN A 135 -8.36 8.62 12.46
CA GLN A 135 -9.39 8.91 13.45
C GLN A 135 -8.89 8.65 14.88
N LYS A 136 -8.23 7.51 15.12
CA LYS A 136 -7.68 7.18 16.44
C LYS A 136 -6.57 8.14 16.86
N ILE A 137 -5.68 8.55 15.94
CA ILE A 137 -4.66 9.58 16.18
C ILE A 137 -5.36 10.91 16.55
N SER A 138 -6.42 11.27 15.84
CA SER A 138 -7.21 12.49 16.11
C SER A 138 -7.81 12.49 17.51
N GLU A 139 -8.41 11.38 17.93
CA GLU A 139 -9.05 11.27 19.24
C GLU A 139 -8.01 11.38 20.37
N MET A 140 -6.87 10.70 20.21
CA MET A 140 -5.74 10.75 21.15
C MET A 140 -5.15 12.15 21.27
N ILE A 141 -4.87 12.82 20.15
CA ILE A 141 -4.20 14.12 20.15
C ILE A 141 -5.11 15.24 20.66
N VAL A 142 -6.41 15.21 20.30
CA VAL A 142 -7.40 16.17 20.80
C VAL A 142 -7.62 15.98 22.30
N GLY A 143 -7.64 14.73 22.78
CA GLY A 143 -7.71 14.44 24.22
C GLY A 143 -6.54 15.00 25.03
N LYS A 144 -5.37 15.16 24.41
CA LYS A 144 -4.15 15.72 25.02
C LYS A 144 -3.96 17.22 24.75
N GLY A 145 -4.96 17.90 24.19
CA GLY A 145 -4.93 19.35 23.92
C GLY A 145 -4.15 19.76 22.66
N GLY A 146 -3.86 18.82 21.76
CA GLY A 146 -3.28 19.09 20.45
C GLY A 146 -4.34 19.21 19.35
N LYS A 147 -3.88 19.54 18.14
CA LYS A 147 -4.68 19.68 16.93
C LYS A 147 -4.05 18.88 15.79
N MET A 148 -4.89 18.15 15.07
CA MET A 148 -4.51 17.43 13.86
C MET A 148 -5.31 17.93 12.66
N GLU A 149 -4.65 18.03 11.50
CA GLU A 149 -5.26 18.41 10.22
C GLU A 149 -4.79 17.45 9.13
N VAL A 150 -5.71 16.96 8.28
CA VAL A 150 -5.35 16.06 7.18
C VAL A 150 -5.09 16.90 5.93
N LYS A 151 -3.83 17.02 5.50
CA LYS A 151 -3.48 17.74 4.26
C LYS A 151 -3.81 16.94 3.01
N MET A 152 -3.54 15.64 3.04
CA MET A 152 -3.86 14.72 1.95
C MET A 152 -4.55 13.49 2.54
N ALA A 153 -5.81 13.29 2.17
CA ALA A 153 -6.56 12.09 2.56
C ALA A 153 -5.93 10.82 1.94
N ALA A 154 -6.26 9.67 2.51
CA ALA A 154 -5.74 8.38 2.09
C ALA A 154 -6.00 8.13 0.59
N LYS A 155 -4.92 8.07 -0.21
CA LYS A 155 -4.95 7.87 -1.66
C LYS A 155 -3.93 6.82 -2.07
N ALA A 156 -4.31 5.97 -3.02
CA ALA A 156 -3.37 5.08 -3.70
C ALA A 156 -2.37 5.91 -4.51
N VAL A 157 -1.08 5.74 -4.23
CA VAL A 157 0.01 6.44 -4.91
C VAL A 157 0.65 5.54 -5.96
N SER A 158 0.97 6.14 -7.09
CA SER A 158 1.74 5.51 -8.16
C SER A 158 3.25 5.62 -7.91
N ILE A 159 4.04 4.79 -8.60
CA ILE A 159 5.51 4.81 -8.54
C ILE A 159 6.07 6.20 -8.86
N ARG A 160 5.42 6.93 -9.77
CA ARG A 160 5.86 8.29 -10.15
C ARG A 160 5.71 9.28 -9.00
N GLU A 161 4.56 9.29 -8.34
CA GLU A 161 4.29 10.13 -7.16
C GLU A 161 5.25 9.79 -6.00
N GLU A 162 5.64 8.53 -5.85
CA GLU A 162 6.64 8.11 -4.84
C GLU A 162 8.04 8.67 -5.13
N THR A 163 8.45 8.67 -6.40
CA THR A 163 9.77 9.16 -6.81
C THR A 163 9.88 10.67 -6.63
N GLU A 164 8.83 11.40 -7.04
CA GLU A 164 8.71 12.85 -6.84
C GLU A 164 8.73 13.20 -5.35
N LEU A 165 8.04 12.40 -4.52
CA LEU A 165 8.01 12.61 -3.08
C LEU A 165 9.35 12.35 -2.43
N GLN A 166 10.05 11.27 -2.79
CA GLN A 166 11.36 10.97 -2.20
C GLN A 166 12.34 12.11 -2.48
N ALA A 167 12.35 12.65 -3.71
CA ALA A 167 13.14 13.82 -4.04
C ALA A 167 12.76 15.06 -3.21
N MET A 168 11.46 15.27 -2.96
CA MET A 168 10.98 16.34 -2.08
C MET A 168 11.40 16.14 -0.62
N MET A 169 11.35 14.90 -0.11
CA MET A 169 11.78 14.54 1.24
C MET A 169 13.27 14.79 1.42
N ASP A 170 14.09 14.37 0.45
CA ASP A 170 15.55 14.52 0.51
C ASP A 170 15.95 16.00 0.46
N ARG A 171 15.24 16.82 -0.33
CA ARG A 171 15.45 18.27 -0.37
C ARG A 171 15.09 18.94 0.96
N LEU A 172 13.91 18.64 1.50
CA LEU A 172 13.45 19.22 2.77
C LEU A 172 14.29 18.72 3.95
N ALA A 173 14.79 17.49 3.90
CA ALA A 173 15.74 16.97 4.87
C ALA A 173 17.10 17.67 4.78
N ALA A 174 17.56 18.02 3.57
CA ALA A 174 18.80 18.80 3.39
C ALA A 174 18.63 20.25 3.88
N GLU A 175 17.45 20.87 3.68
CA GLU A 175 17.15 22.22 4.18
C GLU A 175 16.96 22.24 5.72
N ASN A 176 16.51 21.14 6.32
CA ASN A 176 16.40 20.98 7.79
C ASN A 176 17.65 20.39 8.46
N ALA A 177 18.61 19.87 7.69
CA ALA A 177 19.88 19.41 8.23
C ALA A 177 20.67 20.65 8.65
N GLU A 178 20.98 20.72 9.94
CA GLU A 178 21.64 21.86 10.59
C GLU A 178 22.83 22.35 9.76
N VAL A 179 22.78 23.62 9.33
CA VAL A 179 23.97 24.36 8.93
C VAL A 179 24.67 24.68 10.25
N ASP A 180 25.79 24.00 10.50
CA ASP A 180 26.63 24.23 11.67
C ASP A 180 27.14 25.69 11.59
N GLY A 181 26.55 26.56 12.41
CA GLY A 181 26.79 28.00 12.39
C GLY A 181 28.07 28.45 13.11
N ASP A 182 28.93 27.50 13.48
CA ASP A 182 30.13 27.70 14.30
C ASP A 182 31.42 27.30 13.54
N GLU A 183 31.50 27.57 12.23
CA GLU A 183 32.82 27.74 11.59
C GLU A 183 33.38 29.12 12.01
N PRO A 184 34.42 29.19 12.86
CA PRO A 184 35.12 30.45 13.05
C PRO A 184 35.71 30.87 11.70
N GLU A 185 35.35 32.06 11.22
CA GLU A 185 36.08 32.72 10.13
C GLU A 185 37.55 32.83 10.54
N GLU A 186 38.41 31.94 10.04
CA GLU A 186 39.86 32.07 10.16
C GLU A 186 40.30 33.29 9.33
N GLU A 187 40.59 34.40 10.02
CA GLU A 187 41.46 35.49 9.54
C GLU A 187 42.92 35.03 9.39
#